data_AF-A0A6N8HEB5-F1
#
_entry.id   AF-A0A6N8HEB5-F1
#
_cell.length_a   1.000
_cell.length_b   1.000
_cell.length_c   1.000
_cell.angle_alpha   90.00
_cell.angle_beta   90.00
_cell.angle_gamma   90.00
#
_symmetry.space_group_name_H-M   'P 1'
#
loop_
_entity.id
_entity.type
_entity.pdbx_description
1 polymer ?
#
loop_
_entity_poly.entity_id
_entity_poly.type
_entity_poly.pdbx_seq_one_letter_code
_entity_poly.pdbx_strand_id
1 'polypeptide(L)'
;MISPEKAIEIVKDYLDRNKIDYIRISEKVNTEKTRIPYGTMKGKEIAIHTVAYYYEGYYGDTPIFITLNAEDGALLFGASSSGFLGLT
;
A
#
# COMPACT_ATOMS: atom_id res chain seq x y z
N MET A 1 4.83 -14.41 -7.49
CA MET A 1 4.68 -12.95 -7.57
C MET A 1 3.40 -12.55 -8.29
N ILE A 2 2.53 -11.79 -7.62
CA ILE A 2 1.32 -11.18 -8.19
C ILE A 2 1.68 -10.04 -9.15
N SER A 3 0.78 -9.73 -10.08
CA SER A 3 0.97 -8.60 -10.99
C SER A 3 0.69 -7.25 -10.31
N PRO A 4 1.21 -6.14 -10.84
CA PRO A 4 0.86 -4.79 -10.38
C PRO A 4 -0.65 -4.51 -10.39
N GLU A 5 -1.36 -4.97 -11.41
CA GLU A 5 -2.81 -4.83 -11.54
C GLU A 5 -3.51 -5.58 -10.41
N LYS A 6 -3.02 -6.78 -10.08
CA LYS A 6 -3.55 -7.55 -8.96
C LYS A 6 -3.30 -6.87 -7.62
N ALA A 7 -2.15 -6.20 -7.45
CA ALA A 7 -1.88 -5.40 -6.26
C ALA A 7 -2.86 -4.24 -6.12
N ILE A 8 -3.20 -3.55 -7.21
CA ILE A 8 -4.24 -2.50 -7.22
C ILE A 8 -5.60 -3.07 -6.80
N GLU A 9 -6.00 -4.22 -7.34
CA GLU A 9 -7.28 -4.87 -6.96
C GLU A 9 -7.35 -5.20 -5.47
N ILE A 10 -6.27 -5.74 -4.89
CA ILE A 10 -6.22 -6.08 -3.46
C ILE A 10 -6.36 -4.82 -2.61
N VAL A 11 -5.70 -3.73 -3.01
CA VAL A 11 -5.82 -2.45 -2.30
C VAL A 11 -7.23 -1.87 -2.44
N LYS A 12 -7.85 -1.91 -3.63
CA LYS A 12 -9.25 -1.50 -3.85
C LYS A 12 -10.19 -2.24 -2.90
N ASP A 13 -10.09 -3.57 -2.89
CA ASP A 13 -10.92 -4.41 -2.03
C ASP A 13 -10.68 -4.15 -0.53
N TYR A 14 -9.45 -3.88 -0.10
CA TYR A 14 -9.17 -3.48 1.28
C TYR A 14 -9.86 -2.16 1.65
N LEU A 15 -9.75 -1.15 0.79
CA LEU A 15 -10.37 0.17 1.02
C LEU A 15 -11.89 0.06 1.06
N ASP A 16 -12.48 -0.67 0.12
CA ASP A 16 -13.93 -0.90 0.03
C ASP A 16 -14.46 -1.63 1.28
N ARG A 17 -13.80 -2.72 1.71
CA ARG A 17 -14.17 -3.47 2.92
C ARG A 17 -14.13 -2.63 4.19
N ASN A 18 -13.18 -1.69 4.26
CA ASN A 18 -13.02 -0.79 5.40
C ASN A 18 -13.81 0.52 5.24
N LYS A 19 -14.61 0.67 4.17
CA LYS A 19 -15.40 1.86 3.86
C LYS A 19 -14.55 3.14 3.81
N ILE A 20 -13.37 3.03 3.23
CA ILE A 20 -12.44 4.14 3.01
C ILE A 20 -12.71 4.69 1.61
N ASP A 21 -13.70 5.58 1.51
CA ASP A 21 -14.23 6.12 0.25
C ASP A 21 -13.63 7.48 -0.15
N TYR A 22 -12.90 8.10 0.77
CA TYR A 22 -12.30 9.41 0.56
C TYR A 22 -11.01 9.38 -0.27
N ILE A 23 -10.52 8.20 -0.64
CA ILE A 23 -9.21 8.00 -1.28
C ILE A 23 -9.33 7.73 -2.78
N ARG A 24 -8.53 8.41 -3.61
CA ARG A 24 -8.39 8.12 -5.04
C ARG A 24 -7.11 7.33 -5.32
N ILE A 25 -7.27 6.14 -5.88
CA ILE A 25 -6.14 5.26 -6.21
C ILE A 25 -5.40 5.79 -7.44
N SER A 26 -4.08 5.95 -7.32
CA SER A 26 -3.23 6.10 -8.48
C SER A 26 -2.94 4.70 -9.02
N GLU A 27 -3.19 4.44 -10.30
CA GLU A 27 -2.89 3.14 -10.92
C GLU A 27 -1.38 2.90 -11.11
N LYS A 28 -0.54 3.57 -10.31
CA LYS A 28 0.90 3.46 -10.31
C LYS A 28 1.34 2.53 -9.18
N VAL A 29 2.15 1.54 -9.56
CA VAL A 29 2.74 0.57 -8.64
C VAL A 29 4.25 0.63 -8.79
N ASN A 30 4.95 0.75 -7.67
CA ASN A 30 6.39 0.53 -7.63
C ASN A 30 6.68 -0.90 -7.16
N THR A 31 7.57 -1.60 -7.87
CA THR A 31 8.02 -2.94 -7.49
C THR A 31 9.50 -2.91 -7.16
N GLU A 32 9.86 -3.37 -5.97
CA GLU A 32 11.26 -3.40 -5.55
C GLU A 32 11.53 -4.55 -4.56
N LYS A 33 12.81 -4.89 -4.39
CA LYS A 33 13.24 -5.73 -3.27
C LYS A 33 13.70 -4.83 -2.15
N THR A 34 13.16 -5.04 -0.96
CA THR A 34 13.55 -4.26 0.21
C THR A 34 13.58 -5.10 1.47
N ARG A 35 14.31 -4.61 2.47
CA ARG A 35 14.31 -5.18 3.81
C ARG A 35 13.18 -4.57 4.62
N ILE A 36 12.25 -5.39 5.09
CA ILE A 36 11.06 -4.90 5.77
C ILE A 36 11.44 -4.23 7.11
N PRO A 37 11.08 -2.95 7.31
CA PRO A 37 11.52 -2.19 8.49
C PRO A 37 10.71 -2.48 9.77
N TYR A 38 9.46 -2.94 9.66
CA TYR A 38 8.55 -3.16 10.79
C TYR A 38 7.45 -4.19 10.48
N GLY A 39 6.63 -4.53 11.48
CA GLY A 39 5.58 -5.55 11.37
C GLY A 39 6.10 -7.00 11.40
N THR A 40 5.24 -7.94 11.05
CA THR A 40 5.48 -9.40 11.18
C THR A 40 6.65 -9.91 10.34
N MET A 41 6.97 -9.23 9.25
CA MET A 41 8.07 -9.62 8.34
C MET A 41 9.36 -8.81 8.60
N LYS A 42 9.46 -8.06 9.69
CA LYS A 42 10.61 -7.22 10.00
C LYS A 42 11.94 -7.95 9.83
N GLY A 43 12.86 -7.31 9.11
CA GLY A 43 14.22 -7.78 8.89
C GLY A 43 14.37 -8.78 7.74
N LYS A 44 13.28 -9.28 7.14
CA LYS A 44 13.31 -10.12 5.93
C LYS A 44 13.48 -9.25 4.69
N GLU A 45 14.24 -9.76 3.73
CA GLU A 45 14.35 -9.16 2.39
C GLU A 45 13.35 -9.86 1.47
N ILE A 46 12.38 -9.10 0.96
CA ILE A 46 11.33 -9.63 0.09
C ILE A 46 11.04 -8.65 -1.06
N ALA A 47 10.44 -9.17 -2.13
CA ALA A 47 9.86 -8.35 -3.18
C ALA A 47 8.55 -7.74 -2.68
N ILE A 48 8.37 -6.44 -2.91
CA ILE A 48 7.18 -5.69 -2.52
C ILE A 48 6.56 -4.97 -3.70
N HIS A 49 5.25 -4.78 -3.65
CA HIS A 49 4.53 -3.82 -4.47
C HIS A 49 4.06 -2.67 -3.59
N THR A 50 4.33 -1.44 -3.99
CA THR A 50 3.82 -0.24 -3.32
C THR A 50 2.87 0.48 -4.25
N VAL A 51 1.59 0.51 -3.87
CA VAL A 51 0.52 1.19 -4.59
C VAL A 51 0.36 2.60 -4.03
N ALA A 52 0.46 3.61 -4.89
CA ALA A 52 0.26 5.00 -4.52
C ALA A 52 -1.21 5.42 -4.63
N TYR A 53 -1.67 6.29 -3.74
CA TYR A 53 -2.98 6.91 -3.82
C TYR A 53 -2.92 8.36 -3.32
N TYR A 54 -3.90 9.14 -3.74
CA TYR A 54 -4.07 10.53 -3.38
C TYR A 54 -5.38 10.69 -2.61
N TYR A 55 -5.30 11.26 -1.42
CA TYR A 55 -6.48 11.78 -0.74
C TYR A 55 -6.68 13.24 -1.13
N GLU A 56 -7.86 13.59 -1.67
CA GLU A 56 -8.23 14.99 -1.94
C GLU A 56 -8.67 15.63 -0.61
N GLY A 57 -7.68 16.15 0.13
CA GLY A 57 -7.91 16.83 1.39
C GLY A 57 -8.18 18.33 1.22
N TYR A 58 -8.76 18.94 2.25
CA TYR A 58 -9.05 20.39 2.30
C TYR A 58 -7.82 21.29 2.06
N TYR A 59 -6.60 20.75 2.28
CA TYR A 59 -5.32 21.45 2.11
C TYR A 59 -4.46 20.92 0.95
N GLY A 60 -5.02 20.06 0.08
CA GLY A 60 -4.34 19.48 -1.08
C GLY A 60 -4.14 17.97 -1.02
N ASP A 61 -3.69 17.41 -2.14
CA ASP A 61 -3.53 15.98 -2.33
C ASP A 61 -2.44 15.41 -1.42
N THR A 62 -2.82 14.59 -0.45
CA THR A 62 -1.85 13.88 0.39
C THR A 62 -1.56 12.53 -0.23
N PRO A 63 -0.31 12.25 -0.65
CA PRO A 63 0.05 10.94 -1.14
C PRO A 63 0.14 9.97 0.02
N ILE A 64 -0.45 8.81 -0.18
CA ILE A 64 -0.37 7.70 0.75
C ILE A 64 -0.02 6.46 -0.07
N PHE A 65 0.71 5.55 0.55
CA PHE A 65 1.31 4.38 -0.07
C PHE A 65 0.89 3.15 0.71
N ILE A 66 0.37 2.12 0.05
CA ILE A 66 0.13 0.79 0.64
C ILE A 66 1.14 -0.16 0.03
N THR A 67 1.90 -0.80 0.89
CA THR A 67 2.89 -1.78 0.52
C THR A 67 2.37 -3.18 0.82
N LEU A 68 2.51 -4.06 -0.18
CA LEU A 68 2.10 -5.46 -0.15
C LEU A 68 3.31 -6.35 -0.45
N ASN A 69 3.29 -7.58 0.05
CA ASN A 69 4.21 -8.62 -0.37
C ASN A 69 3.91 -8.96 -1.84
N ALA A 70 4.90 -8.83 -2.71
CA ALA A 70 4.71 -9.09 -4.13
C ALA A 70 4.49 -10.59 -4.40
N GLU A 71 4.88 -11.51 -3.51
CA GLU A 71 4.71 -12.94 -3.74
C GLU A 71 3.26 -13.40 -3.63
N ASP A 72 2.57 -13.01 -2.56
CA ASP A 72 1.26 -13.52 -2.16
C ASP A 72 0.17 -12.44 -2.04
N GLY A 73 0.54 -11.15 -2.13
CA GLY A 73 -0.39 -10.03 -1.99
C GLY A 73 -0.76 -9.68 -0.55
N ALA A 74 -0.07 -10.23 0.46
CA ALA A 74 -0.31 -9.86 1.85
C ALA A 74 -0.06 -8.36 2.08
N LEU A 75 -1.01 -7.65 2.68
CA LEU A 75 -0.84 -6.26 3.10
C LEU A 75 0.22 -6.18 4.20
N LEU A 76 1.23 -5.34 4.01
CA LEU A 76 2.32 -5.20 4.97
C LEU A 76 2.15 -3.93 5.80
N PHE A 77 1.98 -2.79 5.13
CA PHE A 77 1.86 -1.50 5.81
C PHE A 77 1.40 -0.37 4.89
N GLY A 78 0.90 0.70 5.50
CA GLY A 78 0.65 1.97 4.84
C GLY A 78 1.60 3.07 5.33
N ALA A 79 1.93 4.02 4.47
CA ALA A 79 2.68 5.22 4.82
C ALA A 79 2.06 6.46 4.17
N SER A 80 1.95 7.55 4.91
CA SER A 80 1.53 8.86 4.43
C SER A 80 2.56 9.91 4.83
N SER A 81 2.47 11.12 4.28
CA SER A 81 3.25 12.27 4.77
C SER A 81 2.98 12.59 6.25
N SER A 82 1.89 12.09 6.82
CA SER A 82 1.48 12.28 8.23
C SER A 82 1.93 11.15 9.17
N GLY A 83 2.53 10.06 8.66
CA GLY A 83 3.00 8.93 9.47
C GLY A 83 2.67 7.55 8.89
N PHE A 84 3.02 6.50 9.66
CA PHE A 84 2.79 5.09 9.31
C PHE A 84 1.39 4.61 9.74
N LEU A 85 0.74 3.86 8.86
CA LEU A 85 -0.51 3.14 9.12
C LEU A 85 -0.18 1.65 9.27
N GLY A 86 -0.36 1.11 10.48
CA GLY A 86 -0.32 -0.33 10.69
C GLY A 86 -1.54 -0.98 10.07
N LEU A 87 -1.36 -1.80 9.04
CA LEU A 87 -2.42 -2.62 8.46
C LEU A 87 -2.41 -3.97 9.18
N THR A 88 -3.50 -4.30 9.87
CA THR A 88 -3.66 -5.58 10.59
C THR A 88 -4.48 -6.57 9.77
#